data_AF-A0ABD3FEV3-F1
#
_entry.id   AF-A0ABD3FEV3-F1
#
_cell.length_a   1.000
_cell.length_b   1.000
_cell.length_c   1.000
_cell.angle_alpha   90.00
_cell.angle_beta   90.00
_cell.angle_gamma   90.00
#
_symmetry.space_group_name_H-M   'P 1'
#
loop_
_entity.id
_entity.type
_entity.pdbx_description
1 polymer ?
#
loop_
_entity_poly.entity_id
_entity_poly.type
_entity_poly.pdbx_seq_one_letter_code
_entity_poly.pdbx_strand_id
1 'polypeptide(L)'
;MWLTSTLADFGLKHQHFYGSASDAGGDVKFMLCSDLQLRWEWCFAHMAHAATKIVVCAGRKKQQEANPEMAELITKMTQVITSVKLVSTAGDLLLNFVSRRQKEHLHVLSGIPLHAS
;
A
#
# COMPACT_ATOMS: atom_id res chain seq x y z
N MET A 1 2.60 14.75 21.06
CA MET A 1 2.67 13.93 19.83
C MET A 1 2.89 12.48 20.23
N TRP A 2 2.37 11.48 19.50
CA TRP A 2 2.51 10.07 19.91
C TRP A 2 3.98 9.65 20.07
N LEU A 3 4.84 10.05 19.14
CA LEU A 3 6.26 9.69 19.16
C LEU A 3 7.01 10.33 20.36
N THR A 4 6.71 11.58 20.73
CA THR A 4 7.31 12.18 21.93
C THR A 4 6.90 11.47 23.22
N SER A 5 5.64 11.03 23.30
CA SER A 5 5.14 10.27 24.45
C SER A 5 5.83 8.91 24.53
N THR A 6 5.93 8.20 23.40
CA THR A 6 6.65 6.93 23.34
C THR A 6 8.12 7.08 23.73
N LEU A 7 8.82 8.12 23.28
CA LEU A 7 10.20 8.37 23.68
C LEU A 7 10.33 8.68 25.18
N ALA A 8 9.38 9.43 25.74
CA ALA A 8 9.36 9.77 27.16
C ALA A 8 9.18 8.53 28.06
N ASP A 9 8.43 7.51 27.60
CA ASP A 9 8.28 6.23 28.32
C ASP A 9 9.63 5.51 28.52
N PHE A 10 10.62 5.77 27.64
CA PHE A 10 12.00 5.28 27.75
C PHE A 10 12.94 6.27 28.44
N GLY A 11 12.42 7.37 29.02
CA GLY A 11 13.22 8.44 29.61
C GLY A 11 14.00 9.27 28.57
N LEU A 12 13.66 9.14 27.29
CA LEU A 12 14.33 9.87 26.21
C LEU A 12 13.69 11.24 25.99
N LYS A 13 14.55 12.24 25.77
CA LYS A 13 14.18 13.63 25.52
C LYS A 13 14.79 14.05 24.20
N HIS A 14 14.24 15.11 23.60
CA HIS A 14 14.71 15.65 22.32
C HIS A 14 16.24 15.86 22.28
N GLN A 15 16.83 16.38 23.37
CA GLN A 15 18.27 16.61 23.50
C GLN A 15 19.15 15.33 23.39
N HIS A 16 18.56 14.14 23.49
CA HIS A 16 19.29 12.88 23.33
C HIS A 16 19.46 12.46 21.85
N PHE A 17 18.86 13.21 20.93
CA PHE A 17 18.86 12.90 19.50
C PHE A 17 19.65 13.96 18.72
N TYR A 18 20.59 13.50 17.90
CA TYR A 18 21.35 14.37 16.99
C TYR A 18 20.65 14.55 15.63
N GLY A 19 19.89 13.54 15.22
CA GLY A 19 19.22 13.48 13.93
C GLY A 19 18.25 12.31 13.87
N SER A 20 17.66 12.13 12.69
CA SER A 20 16.63 11.14 12.42
C SER A 20 16.78 10.62 10.99
N ALA A 21 16.38 9.37 10.78
CA ALA A 21 16.28 8.80 9.45
C ALA A 21 14.92 8.12 9.30
N SER A 22 14.23 8.41 8.20
CA SER A 22 12.97 7.75 7.84
C SER A 22 12.91 7.52 6.34
N ASP A 23 11.84 6.89 5.88
CA ASP A 23 11.50 6.95 4.46
C ASP A 23 11.21 8.39 4.01
N ALA A 24 10.97 8.57 2.70
CA ALA A 24 10.64 9.87 2.14
C ALA A 24 9.16 10.26 2.33
N GLY A 25 8.43 9.63 3.26
CA GLY A 25 7.03 9.93 3.55
C GLY A 25 6.88 11.36 4.08
N GLY A 26 5.98 12.13 3.46
CA GLY A 26 5.80 13.56 3.76
C GLY A 26 5.46 13.83 5.23
N ASP A 27 4.52 13.08 5.78
CA ASP A 27 4.04 13.26 7.16
C ASP A 27 5.13 12.96 8.19
N VAL A 28 5.88 11.86 8.00
CA VAL A 28 6.95 11.45 8.91
C VAL A 28 8.12 12.42 8.81
N LYS A 29 8.50 12.82 7.59
CA LYS A 29 9.55 13.83 7.39
C LYS A 29 9.18 15.17 8.03
N PHE A 30 7.94 15.62 7.86
CA PHE A 30 7.47 16.86 8.48
C PHE A 30 7.54 16.78 10.01
N MET A 31 7.04 15.68 10.59
CA MET A 31 7.12 15.42 12.02
C MET A 31 8.56 15.49 12.55
N LEU A 32 9.51 14.88 11.83
CA LEU A 32 10.91 14.86 12.24
C LEU A 32 11.59 16.23 12.09
N CYS A 33 11.38 16.93 10.97
CA CYS A 33 12.04 18.20 10.68
C CYS A 33 11.40 19.41 11.38
N SER A 34 10.06 19.46 11.43
CA SER A 34 9.31 20.64 11.85
C SER A 34 8.84 20.53 13.30
N ASP A 35 8.24 19.40 13.68
CA ASP A 35 7.72 19.23 15.05
C ASP A 35 8.85 18.91 16.02
N LEU A 36 9.72 17.97 15.64
CA LEU A 36 10.84 17.54 16.45
C LEU A 36 12.13 18.31 16.18
N GLN A 37 12.19 19.17 15.16
CA GLN A 37 13.39 19.98 14.83
C GLN A 37 14.69 19.16 14.69
N LEU A 38 14.58 17.90 14.25
CA LEU A 38 15.73 17.03 14.03
C LEU A 38 16.28 17.21 12.61
N ARG A 39 17.60 17.04 12.46
CA ARG A 39 18.19 16.81 11.15
C ARG A 39 17.66 15.51 10.58
N TRP A 40 17.15 15.55 9.36
CA TRP A 40 16.58 14.39 8.69
C TRP A 40 17.49 13.90 7.57
N GLU A 41 17.71 12.59 7.55
CA GLU A 41 18.37 11.90 6.47
C GLU A 41 17.42 10.87 5.85
N TRP A 42 17.55 10.67 4.55
CA TRP A 42 16.78 9.64 3.88
C TRP A 42 17.33 8.27 4.24
N CYS A 43 16.46 7.37 4.71
CA CYS A 43 16.82 6.00 5.05
C CYS A 43 17.44 5.28 3.84
N PHE A 44 18.65 4.75 4.03
CA PHE A 44 19.40 4.05 2.98
C PHE A 44 18.65 2.85 2.38
N ALA A 45 17.97 2.06 3.21
CA ALA A 45 17.16 0.93 2.73
C ALA A 45 16.05 1.40 1.79
N HIS A 46 15.42 2.53 2.12
CA HIS A 46 14.38 3.11 1.28
C HIS A 46 14.95 3.76 0.01
N MET A 47 16.13 4.37 0.08
CA MET A 47 16.86 4.85 -1.10
C MET A 47 17.20 3.71 -2.05
N ALA A 48 17.75 2.62 -1.55
CA ALA A 48 18.06 1.43 -2.35
C ALA A 48 16.80 0.86 -3.00
N HIS A 49 15.72 0.69 -2.23
CA HIS A 49 14.43 0.23 -2.76
C HIS A 49 13.88 1.17 -3.84
N ALA A 50 13.92 2.49 -3.62
CA ALA A 50 13.45 3.48 -4.58
C ALA A 50 14.30 3.46 -5.85
N ALA A 51 15.62 3.36 -5.74
CA ALA A 51 16.53 3.22 -6.88
C ALA A 51 16.22 1.95 -7.67
N THR A 52 16.07 0.81 -7.00
CA THR A 52 15.65 -0.45 -7.64
C THR A 52 14.30 -0.29 -8.33
N LYS A 53 13.31 0.34 -7.69
CA LYS A 53 11.99 0.56 -8.31
C LYS A 53 12.06 1.47 -9.53
N ILE A 54 12.89 2.52 -9.49
CA ILE A 54 13.07 3.44 -10.62
C ILE A 54 13.74 2.74 -11.78
N VAL A 55 14.84 2.03 -11.49
CA VAL A 55 15.53 1.23 -12.50
C VAL A 55 14.58 0.17 -12.97
N VAL A 56 14.17 -0.80 -12.17
CA VAL A 56 13.44 -1.99 -12.63
C VAL A 56 11.99 -1.69 -13.08
N CYS A 57 11.20 -0.93 -12.32
CA CYS A 57 9.74 -0.89 -12.51
C CYS A 57 9.18 0.39 -13.16
N ALA A 58 9.77 1.56 -12.89
CA ALA A 58 9.17 2.86 -13.22
C ALA A 58 9.83 3.57 -14.41
N GLY A 59 11.07 3.23 -14.73
CA GLY A 59 11.86 3.89 -15.78
C GLY A 59 11.47 3.49 -17.21
N ARG A 60 10.20 3.20 -17.52
CA ARG A 60 9.77 2.45 -18.72
C ARG A 60 10.53 2.80 -20.01
N LYS A 61 10.73 4.07 -20.35
CA LYS A 61 11.51 4.47 -21.56
C LYS A 61 13.02 4.17 -21.42
N LYS A 62 13.67 4.68 -20.38
CA LYS A 62 15.11 4.43 -20.13
C LYS A 62 15.42 2.96 -19.82
N GLN A 63 14.49 2.23 -19.20
CA GLN A 63 14.55 0.79 -18.98
C GLN A 63 14.46 0.01 -20.26
N GLN A 64 13.50 0.34 -21.11
CA GLN A 64 13.31 -0.37 -22.38
C GLN A 64 14.52 -0.18 -23.29
N GLU A 65 15.21 0.97 -23.19
CA GLU A 65 16.49 1.22 -23.84
C GLU A 65 17.68 0.48 -23.18
N ALA A 66 17.74 0.44 -21.84
CA ALA A 66 18.89 -0.13 -21.12
C ALA A 66 18.82 -1.66 -20.88
N ASN A 67 17.62 -2.21 -20.72
CA ASN A 67 17.33 -3.64 -20.51
C ASN A 67 15.89 -3.97 -20.97
N PRO A 68 15.67 -4.19 -22.28
CA PRO A 68 14.35 -4.46 -22.84
C PRO A 68 13.72 -5.76 -22.33
N GLU A 69 14.53 -6.80 -22.08
CA GLU A 69 14.04 -8.11 -21.60
C GLU A 69 13.41 -7.99 -20.21
N MET A 70 14.07 -7.28 -19.29
CA MET A 70 13.54 -7.03 -17.94
C MET A 70 12.24 -6.21 -18.01
N ALA A 71 12.18 -5.19 -18.85
CA ALA A 71 10.99 -4.36 -19.01
C ALA A 71 9.79 -5.16 -19.56
N GLU A 72 10.04 -6.06 -20.52
CA GLU A 72 9.02 -6.95 -21.06
C GLU A 72 8.53 -7.95 -20.01
N LEU A 73 9.46 -8.57 -19.26
CA LEU A 73 9.12 -9.50 -18.19
C LEU A 73 8.22 -8.84 -17.13
N ILE A 74 8.57 -7.64 -16.66
CA ILE A 74 7.77 -6.90 -15.68
C ILE A 74 6.39 -6.56 -16.23
N THR A 75 6.31 -6.21 -17.51
CA THR A 75 5.04 -5.93 -18.18
C THR A 75 4.15 -7.18 -18.18
N LYS A 76 4.70 -8.34 -18.56
CA LYS A 76 3.99 -9.63 -18.53
C LYS A 76 3.55 -10.01 -17.11
N MET A 77 4.42 -9.87 -16.11
CA MET A 77 4.07 -10.13 -14.71
C MET A 77 2.94 -9.21 -14.23
N THR A 78 3.00 -7.92 -14.57
CA THR A 78 1.96 -6.94 -14.23
C THR A 78 0.63 -7.31 -14.86
N GLN A 79 0.62 -7.72 -16.13
CA GLN A 79 -0.58 -8.19 -16.84
C GLN A 79 -1.17 -9.41 -16.15
N VAL A 80 -0.37 -10.45 -15.87
CA VAL A 80 -0.82 -11.68 -15.19
C VAL A 80 -1.42 -11.36 -13.82
N ILE A 81 -0.73 -10.56 -12.99
CA ILE A 81 -1.24 -10.16 -11.66
C ILE A 81 -2.57 -9.42 -11.78
N THR A 82 -2.69 -8.52 -12.76
CA THR A 82 -3.91 -7.74 -12.98
C THR A 82 -5.06 -8.63 -13.44
N SER A 83 -4.81 -9.56 -14.37
CA SER A 83 -5.79 -10.53 -14.86
C SER A 83 -6.29 -11.45 -13.75
N VAL A 84 -5.39 -12.00 -12.92
CA VAL A 84 -5.77 -12.86 -11.79
C VAL A 84 -6.63 -12.11 -10.78
N LYS A 85 -6.25 -10.87 -10.42
CA LYS A 85 -7.05 -10.04 -9.51
C LYS A 85 -8.44 -9.73 -10.08
N LEU A 86 -8.54 -9.43 -11.37
CA LEU A 86 -9.81 -9.16 -12.04
C LEU A 86 -10.72 -10.39 -12.02
N VAL A 87 -10.19 -11.57 -12.38
CA VAL A 87 -10.96 -12.83 -12.38
C VAL A 87 -11.41 -13.20 -10.97
N SER A 88 -10.53 -13.07 -9.96
CA SER A 88 -10.90 -13.31 -8.56
C SER A 88 -12.05 -12.40 -8.13
N THR A 89 -11.94 -11.10 -8.41
CA THR A 89 -12.99 -10.13 -8.07
C THR A 89 -14.31 -10.44 -8.78
N ALA A 90 -14.26 -10.82 -10.06
CA ALA A 90 -15.45 -11.22 -10.82
C ALA A 90 -16.08 -12.50 -10.26
N GLY A 91 -15.25 -13.48 -9.85
CA GLY A 91 -15.70 -14.69 -9.18
C GLY A 91 -16.40 -14.40 -7.86
N ASP A 92 -15.80 -13.55 -7.01
CA ASP A 92 -16.40 -13.13 -5.74
C ASP A 92 -17.75 -12.41 -5.96
N LEU A 93 -17.82 -11.52 -6.95
CA LEU A 93 -19.06 -10.85 -7.31
C LEU A 93 -20.13 -11.84 -7.79
N LEU A 94 -19.77 -12.79 -8.66
CA LEU A 94 -20.69 -13.82 -9.15
C LEU A 94 -21.24 -14.68 -8.00
N LEU A 95 -20.37 -15.17 -7.12
CA LEU A 95 -20.75 -15.96 -5.95
C LEU A 95 -21.69 -15.18 -5.02
N ASN A 96 -21.42 -13.88 -4.83
CA ASN A 96 -22.29 -12.99 -4.06
C ASN A 96 -23.67 -12.81 -4.72
N PHE A 97 -23.75 -12.64 -6.05
CA PHE A 97 -25.02 -12.53 -6.77
C PHE A 97 -25.84 -13.83 -6.68
N VAL A 98 -25.20 -14.99 -6.87
CA VAL A 98 -25.86 -16.30 -6.75
C VAL A 98 -26.40 -16.51 -5.34
N SER A 99 -25.59 -16.20 -4.33
CA SER A 99 -25.98 -16.35 -2.91
C SER A 99 -27.14 -15.41 -2.54
N ARG A 100 -27.15 -14.17 -3.05
CA ARG A 100 -28.27 -13.23 -2.84
C ARG A 100 -29.55 -13.73 -3.51
N ARG A 101 -29.47 -14.17 -4.77
CA ARG A 101 -30.62 -14.73 -5.49
C ARG A 101 -31.19 -15.97 -4.79
N GLN A 102 -30.35 -16.85 -4.26
CA GLN A 102 -30.82 -18.00 -3.48
C GLN A 102 -31.53 -17.58 -2.19
N LYS A 103 -31.02 -16.57 -1.47
CA LYS A 103 -31.68 -16.02 -0.28
C LYS A 103 -33.03 -15.36 -0.61
N GLU A 104 -33.10 -14.59 -1.70
CA GLU A 104 -34.34 -14.00 -2.19
C GLU A 104 -35.35 -15.07 -2.59
N HIS A 105 -34.92 -16.12 -3.29
CA HIS A 105 -35.78 -17.23 -3.67
C HIS A 105 -36.26 -18.05 -2.45
N LEU A 106 -35.42 -18.22 -1.42
CA LEU A 106 -35.84 -18.81 -0.14
C LEU A 106 -36.87 -17.92 0.58
N HIS A 107 -36.73 -16.59 0.53
CA HIS A 107 -37.69 -15.65 1.11
C HIS A 107 -39.04 -15.66 0.38
N VAL A 108 -39.03 -15.75 -0.95
CA VAL A 108 -40.24 -15.87 -1.76
C VAL A 108 -40.97 -17.19 -1.50
N LEU A 109 -40.23 -18.28 -1.29
CA LEU A 109 -40.80 -19.60 -0.97
C LEU A 109 -41.24 -19.75 0.49
N SER A 110 -40.66 -19.01 1.43
CA SER A 110 -41.02 -19.05 2.86
C SER A 110 -42.20 -18.14 3.22
N GLY A 111 -42.64 -17.27 2.31
CA GLY A 111 -43.82 -16.41 2.51
C GLY A 111 -43.66 -15.33 3.60
N ILE A 112 -42.42 -15.04 4.03
CA ILE A 112 -42.17 -14.06 5.10
C ILE A 112 -41.98 -12.67 4.47
N PRO A 113 -42.83 -11.67 4.79
CA PRO A 113 -42.72 -10.34 4.23
C PRO A 113 -41.40 -9.66 4.65
N LEU A 114 -40.75 -8.97 3.71
CA LEU A 114 -39.68 -8.03 4.01
C LEU A 114 -40.27 -6.85 4.79
N HIS A 115 -40.20 -6.92 6.12
CA HIS A 115 -40.47 -5.74 6.95
C HIS A 115 -39.27 -4.80 6.83
N ALA A 116 -39.53 -3.63 6.26
CA ALA A 116 -38.58 -2.52 6.22
C ALA A 116 -38.31 -2.02 7.65
N SER A 117 -37.04 -1.96 8.03
CA SER A 117 -36.47 -1.08 9.06
C SER A 117 -34.99 -0.89 8.77
#